data_AF-A0A967WVT6-F1
#
_entry.id   AF-A0A967WVT6-F1
#
_cell.length_a   1.000
_cell.length_b   1.000
_cell.length_c   1.000
_cell.angle_alpha   90.00
_cell.angle_beta   90.00
_cell.angle_gamma   90.00
#
_symmetry.space_group_name_H-M   'P 1'
#
loop_
_entity.id
_entity.type
_entity.pdbx_description
1 polymer ?
#
loop_
_entity_poly.entity_id
_entity_poly.type
_entity_poly.pdbx_seq_one_letter_code
_entity_poly.pdbx_strand_id
1 'polypeptide(L)'
;VDIVPLLKRLSEANGVSGYEHQVRQIVQEEFARLADEVRTDALGNVIALKRGAGPEPRPSIMIATHMDEIGLIVSELEQGFLHFQQVGGYDDRVLLGQEVLV
;
A
#
# COMPACT_ATOMS: atom_id res chain seq x y z
N VAL A 1 -4.98 -15.32 11.70
CA VAL A 1 -3.86 -14.49 11.22
C VAL A 1 -3.17 -13.96 12.46
N ASP A 2 -1.86 -14.18 12.59
CA ASP A 2 -1.10 -13.53 13.65
C ASP A 2 -0.89 -12.07 13.25
N ILE A 3 -1.39 -11.14 14.06
CA ILE A 3 -1.52 -9.73 13.69
C ILE A 3 -0.16 -9.05 13.69
N VAL A 4 0.69 -9.32 14.68
CA VAL A 4 1.99 -8.63 14.82
C VAL A 4 2.92 -8.95 13.64
N PRO A 5 3.08 -10.22 13.22
CA PRO A 5 3.85 -10.56 12.03
C PRO A 5 3.26 -9.97 10.74
N LEU A 6 1.93 -9.90 10.62
CA LEU A 6 1.30 -9.30 9.44
C LEU A 6 1.57 -7.79 9.37
N LEU A 7 1.41 -7.07 10.49
CA LEU A 7 1.70 -5.64 10.55
C LEU A 7 3.15 -5.37 10.19
N LYS A 8 4.09 -6.17 10.71
CA LYS A 8 5.49 -6.07 10.33
C LYS A 8 5.71 -6.24 8.82
N ARG A 9 5.13 -7.29 8.21
CA ARG A 9 5.22 -7.52 6.76
C ARG A 9 4.66 -6.36 5.94
N LEU A 10 3.52 -5.81 6.35
CA LEU A 10 2.90 -4.69 5.65
C LEU A 10 3.72 -3.40 5.78
N SER A 11 4.25 -3.12 6.97
CA SER A 11 5.03 -1.90 7.24
C SER A 11 6.46 -1.92 6.71
N GLU A 12 7.04 -3.10 6.48
CA GLU A 12 8.38 -3.24 5.89
C GLU A 12 8.36 -3.38 4.36
N ALA A 13 7.17 -3.47 3.75
CA ALA A 13 7.02 -3.57 2.30
C ALA A 13 7.04 -2.18 1.68
N ASN A 14 7.87 -1.99 0.65
CA ASN A 14 7.96 -0.71 -0.05
C ASN A 14 6.67 -0.47 -0.87
N GLY A 15 6.07 0.70 -0.68
CA GLY A 15 4.78 1.02 -1.26
C GLY A 15 4.56 2.50 -1.56
N VAL A 16 5.59 3.24 -1.99
CA VAL A 16 5.42 4.65 -2.36
C VAL A 16 4.30 4.79 -3.40
N SER A 17 3.47 5.83 -3.28
CA SER A 17 2.34 6.09 -4.18
C SER A 17 2.72 5.92 -5.66
N GLY A 18 2.01 5.02 -6.36
CA GLY A 18 2.28 4.60 -7.74
C GLY A 18 3.16 3.34 -7.89
N TYR A 19 3.77 2.84 -6.82
CA TYR A 19 4.71 1.71 -6.81
C TYR A 19 4.36 0.64 -5.76
N GLU A 20 3.07 0.42 -5.48
CA GLU A 20 2.59 -0.38 -4.35
C GLU A 20 2.64 -1.91 -4.57
N HIS A 21 3.46 -2.39 -5.51
CA HIS A 21 3.44 -3.79 -5.96
C HIS A 21 3.73 -4.78 -4.82
N GLN A 22 4.66 -4.47 -3.91
CA GLN A 22 5.02 -5.35 -2.80
C GLN A 22 3.88 -5.46 -1.77
N VAL A 23 3.37 -4.32 -1.31
CA VAL A 23 2.23 -4.26 -0.37
C VAL A 23 1.01 -4.93 -0.97
N ARG A 24 0.73 -4.69 -2.27
CA ARG A 24 -0.38 -5.29 -3.02
C ARG A 24 -0.33 -6.81 -3.00
N GLN A 25 0.84 -7.41 -3.21
CA GLN A 25 1.00 -8.86 -3.17
C GLN A 25 0.64 -9.42 -1.78
N ILE A 26 1.14 -8.79 -0.70
CA ILE A 26 0.84 -9.20 0.67
C ILE A 26 -0.67 -9.11 0.93
N VAL A 27 -1.28 -8.00 0.54
CA VAL A 27 -2.73 -7.75 0.73
C VAL A 27 -3.56 -8.78 -0.05
N GLN A 28 -3.21 -9.10 -1.30
CA GLN A 28 -3.87 -10.14 -2.09
C GLN A 28 -3.77 -11.52 -1.43
N GLU A 29 -2.60 -11.92 -0.95
CA GLU A 29 -2.36 -13.20 -0.27
C GLU A 29 -3.24 -13.35 0.98
N GLU A 30 -3.34 -12.30 1.80
CA GLU A 30 -4.14 -12.33 3.01
C GLU A 30 -5.65 -12.33 2.71
N PHE A 31 -6.10 -11.52 1.75
CA PHE A 31 -7.51 -11.51 1.37
C PHE A 31 -7.97 -12.77 0.64
N ALA A 32 -7.10 -13.44 -0.13
CA ALA A 32 -7.44 -14.69 -0.81
C ALA A 32 -7.87 -15.80 0.16
N ARG A 33 -7.48 -15.71 1.44
CA ARG A 33 -7.87 -16.64 2.51
C ARG A 33 -9.19 -16.28 3.19
N LEU A 34 -9.68 -15.05 3.01
CA LEU A 34 -10.79 -14.48 3.79
C LEU A 34 -12.01 -14.17 2.92
N ALA A 35 -11.79 -13.65 1.71
CA ALA A 35 -12.80 -13.22 0.76
C ALA A 35 -13.18 -14.33 -0.22
N ASP A 36 -14.35 -14.20 -0.83
CA ASP A 36 -14.84 -15.18 -1.81
C ASP A 36 -14.34 -14.85 -3.23
N GLU A 37 -13.99 -13.59 -3.47
CA GLU A 37 -13.39 -13.10 -4.70
C GLU A 37 -12.37 -12.01 -4.36
N VAL A 38 -11.21 -12.07 -4.99
CA VAL A 38 -10.17 -11.03 -4.90
C VAL A 38 -9.76 -10.67 -6.32
N ARG A 39 -9.83 -9.38 -6.64
CA ARG A 39 -9.43 -8.86 -7.94
C ARG A 39 -8.63 -7.58 -7.79
N THR A 40 -7.89 -7.25 -8.85
CA THR A 40 -7.16 -5.99 -8.94
C THR A 40 -7.65 -5.18 -10.13
N ASP A 41 -7.87 -3.89 -9.92
CA ASP A 41 -8.25 -2.99 -11.00
C ASP A 41 -7.04 -2.47 -11.80
N ALA A 42 -7.30 -1.65 -12.82
CA ALA A 42 -6.25 -1.13 -13.69
C ALA A 42 -5.25 -0.19 -13.00
N LEU A 43 -5.66 0.46 -11.90
CA LEU A 43 -4.77 1.32 -11.10
C LEU A 43 -3.98 0.51 -10.07
N GLY A 44 -4.45 -0.69 -9.73
CA GLY A 44 -3.78 -1.60 -8.82
C GLY A 44 -4.45 -1.79 -7.47
N ASN A 45 -5.64 -1.25 -7.26
CA ASN A 45 -6.38 -1.44 -6.02
C ASN A 45 -6.75 -2.92 -5.84
N VAL A 46 -6.59 -3.46 -4.63
CA VAL A 46 -7.08 -4.81 -4.29
C VAL A 46 -8.50 -4.70 -3.80
N ILE A 47 -9.42 -5.36 -4.52
CA ILE A 47 -10.85 -5.38 -4.20
C ILE A 47 -11.22 -6.80 -3.79
N ALA A 48 -11.48 -6.96 -2.49
CA ALA A 48 -11.87 -8.23 -1.89
C ALA A 48 -13.39 -8.21 -1.60
N LEU A 49 -14.13 -9.14 -2.21
CA LEU A 49 -15.57 -9.29 -2.03
C LEU A 49 -15.87 -10.48 -1.12
N LYS A 50 -16.56 -10.20 0.00
CA LYS A 50 -17.20 -11.22 0.82
C LYS A 50 -18.71 -11.16 0.63
N ARG A 51 -19.32 -12.27 0.20
CA ARG A 51 -20.76 -12.35 -0.04
C ARG A 51 -21.49 -12.53 1.29
N GLY A 52 -22.51 -11.70 1.52
CA GLY A 52 -23.35 -11.80 2.71
C GLY A 52 -24.12 -13.12 2.76
N ALA A 53 -24.27 -13.70 3.96
CA ALA A 53 -24.97 -14.97 4.16
C ALA A 53 -26.46 -14.82 4.52
N GLY A 54 -26.97 -13.58 4.67
CA GLY A 54 -28.35 -13.31 5.07
C GLY A 54 -29.39 -13.51 3.96
N PRO A 55 -30.70 -13.41 4.29
CA PRO A 55 -31.77 -13.38 3.29
C PRO A 55 -31.70 -12.12 2.43
N GLU A 56 -32.25 -12.19 1.22
CA GLU A 56 -32.38 -11.02 0.35
C GLU A 56 -33.46 -10.04 0.86
N PRO A 57 -33.29 -8.72 0.65
CA PRO A 57 -32.18 -8.07 -0.04
C PRO A 57 -30.92 -7.93 0.83
N ARG A 58 -29.74 -8.14 0.22
CA ARG A 58 -28.43 -7.97 0.89
C ARG A 58 -27.81 -6.60 0.58
N PRO A 59 -27.82 -5.63 1.51
CA PRO A 59 -27.13 -4.36 1.32
C PRO A 59 -25.60 -4.58 1.24
N SER A 60 -24.93 -3.73 0.45
CA SER A 60 -23.47 -3.75 0.31
C SER A 60 -22.82 -2.78 1.29
N ILE A 61 -21.70 -3.18 1.89
CA ILE A 61 -20.85 -2.34 2.76
C ILE A 61 -19.45 -2.28 2.15
N MET A 62 -18.89 -1.08 2.06
CA MET A 62 -17.52 -0.86 1.60
C MET A 62 -16.66 -0.40 2.78
N ILE A 63 -15.57 -1.11 3.03
CA ILE A 63 -14.49 -0.68 3.92
C ILE A 63 -13.28 -0.41 3.04
N ALA A 64 -12.76 0.80 3.09
CA ALA A 64 -11.67 1.25 2.25
C ALA A 64 -10.49 1.76 3.10
N THR A 65 -9.30 1.43 2.65
CA THR A 65 -8.01 1.93 3.13
C THR A 65 -7.07 2.04 1.93
N HIS A 66 -5.88 2.58 2.12
CA HIS A 66 -4.90 2.76 1.05
C HIS A 66 -3.65 1.93 1.35
N MET A 67 -3.00 1.43 0.29
CA MET A 67 -1.78 0.62 0.40
C MET A 67 -0.52 1.47 0.35
N ASP A 68 -0.64 2.69 -0.16
CA ASP A 68 0.50 3.54 -0.42
C ASP A 68 1.02 4.21 0.85
N GLU A 69 2.30 4.50 0.80
CA GLU A 69 3.00 5.31 1.78
C GLU A 69 3.60 6.57 1.14
N ILE A 70 3.89 7.54 1.99
CA ILE A 70 4.63 8.74 1.61
C ILE A 70 6.08 8.37 1.28
N GLY A 71 6.63 8.93 0.21
CA GLY A 71 8.00 8.64 -0.24
C GLY A 71 8.68 9.82 -0.90
N LEU A 72 9.76 9.52 -1.61
CA LEU A 72 10.54 10.49 -2.39
C LEU A 72 10.69 9.98 -3.83
N ILE A 73 10.82 10.88 -4.80
CA ILE A 73 11.10 10.54 -6.19
C ILE A 73 12.32 11.31 -6.68
N VAL A 74 13.29 10.61 -7.27
CA VAL A 74 14.49 11.24 -7.84
C VAL A 74 14.09 12.12 -9.02
N SER A 75 14.48 13.39 -8.98
CA SER A 75 14.19 14.37 -10.02
C SER A 75 15.41 14.74 -10.86
N GLU A 76 16.60 14.67 -10.28
CA GLU A 76 17.85 15.06 -10.96
C GLU A 76 19.06 14.34 -10.33
N LEU A 77 20.09 14.14 -11.15
CA LEU A 77 21.39 13.65 -10.72
C LEU A 77 22.44 14.72 -11.04
N GLU A 78 23.05 15.27 -10.00
CA GLU A 78 24.04 16.34 -10.12
C GLU A 78 25.29 16.00 -9.32
N GLN A 79 26.44 15.91 -9.98
CA GLN A 79 27.75 15.73 -9.33
C GLN A 79 27.83 14.55 -8.33
N GLY A 80 27.08 13.48 -8.59
CA GLY A 80 27.02 12.29 -7.72
C GLY A 80 26.01 12.39 -6.57
N PHE A 81 25.23 13.47 -6.51
CA PHE A 81 24.10 13.63 -5.61
C PHE A 81 22.78 13.38 -6.35
N LEU A 82 21.81 12.83 -5.62
CA LEU A 82 20.42 12.69 -6.08
C LEU A 82 19.60 13.83 -5.50
N HIS A 83 18.96 14.59 -6.36
CA HIS A 83 17.90 15.52 -5.97
C HIS A 83 16.57 14.79 -6.06
N PHE A 84 15.66 15.09 -5.15
CA PHE A 84 14.37 14.43 -5.08
C PHE A 84 13.23 15.42 -4.83
N GLN A 85 12.03 15.00 -5.20
CA GLN A 85 10.78 15.64 -4.82
C GLN A 85 10.02 14.72 -3.85
N GLN A 86 9.14 15.31 -3.03
CA GLN A 86 8.28 14.53 -2.14
C GLN A 86 7.15 13.85 -2.95
N VAL A 87 6.84 12.61 -2.61
CA VAL A 87 5.62 11.92 -3.04
C VAL A 87 4.71 11.79 -1.82
N GLY A 88 3.63 12.57 -1.80
CA GLY A 88 2.85 12.82 -0.60
C GLY A 88 3.38 14.00 0.21
N GLY A 89 3.10 14.06 1.51
CA GLY A 89 3.46 15.20 2.36
C GLY A 89 4.41 14.82 3.48
N TYR A 90 5.65 15.31 3.41
CA TYR A 90 6.62 15.26 4.50
C TYR A 90 6.86 16.67 5.09
N ASP A 91 7.15 16.70 6.38
CA ASP A 91 7.79 17.87 6.99
C ASP A 91 9.29 17.82 6.70
N ASP A 92 9.83 18.79 5.96
CA ASP A 92 11.24 18.79 5.55
C ASP A 92 12.22 18.67 6.74
N ARG A 93 11.79 19.08 7.94
CA ARG A 93 12.62 19.02 9.15
C ARG A 93 12.89 17.60 9.61
N VAL A 94 12.07 16.61 9.23
CA VAL A 94 12.27 15.21 9.63
C VAL A 94 13.15 14.43 8.66
N LEU A 95 13.43 14.97 7.46
CA LEU A 95 14.18 14.27 6.41
C LEU A 95 15.70 14.28 6.64
N LEU A 96 16.22 15.25 7.39
CA LEU A 96 17.66 15.40 7.59
C LEU A 96 18.24 14.19 8.32
N GLY A 97 19.21 13.52 7.69
CA GLY A 97 19.91 12.36 8.26
C GLY A 97 19.12 11.05 8.26
N GLN A 98 17.95 11.01 7.60
CA GLN A 98 17.22 9.76 7.41
C GLN A 98 17.92 8.86 6.40
N GLU A 99 17.97 7.57 6.71
CA GLU A 99 18.37 6.54 5.74
C GLU A 99 17.24 6.31 4.75
N VAL A 100 17.57 6.21 3.47
CA VAL A 100 16.62 5.96 2.39
C VAL A 100 17.13 4.83 1.50
N LEU A 101 16.19 4.06 0.95
CA LEU A 101 16.44 3.06 -0.08
C LEU A 101 16.02 3.65 -1.43
N VAL A 102 16.90 3.59 -2.41
CA VAL A 102 16.66 4.03 -3.80
C VAL A 102 16.57 2.82 -4.71
#